data_AF-A0A7S1MJR1-F1
#
_entry.id   AF-A0A7S1MJR1-F1
#
_cell.length_a   1.000
_cell.length_b   1.000
_cell.length_c   1.000
_cell.angle_alpha   90.00
_cell.angle_beta   90.00
_cell.angle_gamma   90.00
#
_symmetry.space_group_name_H-M   'P 1'
#
loop_
_entity.id
_entity.type
_entity.pdbx_description
1 polymer ?
#
loop_
_entity_poly.entity_id
_entity_poly.type
_entity_poly.pdbx_seq_one_letter_code
_entity_poly.pdbx_strand_id
1 'polypeptide(L)'
;RNCRLGRPSLCSGRTASLPVKKVLDAAGKPINIMTGVGCMAEYVIVSEGSVVKVGKDVPLQKCCLVSCGVTTGTGAAMNRAKVTPGASCCIVGCGGVGLNTIQGCRISGARQIIAVDTLPSKLEAARRFGATHTINATEVQDVVQEVRKLTGGEGTDYGFEVIGLPETAKQAYDALRPGGTAVLVGVTKPKDTLPIRPLEMLSTEKTLTGSFMGSGVPAVQVPLLIDLYKSGTLLLDELVSRYYHLQDAQAAIDDLLSGNNLRGVIVMHDLESLASNAPSRL
;
A
#
# COMPACT_ATOMS: atom_id res chain seq x y z
N ARG A 1 -14.36 21.68 -2.19
CA ARG A 1 -15.39 21.05 -3.06
C ARG A 1 -15.45 19.54 -2.87
N ASN A 2 -14.37 18.80 -3.12
CA ASN A 2 -14.35 17.32 -3.07
C ASN A 2 -14.84 16.72 -1.73
N CYS A 3 -14.46 17.30 -0.58
CA CYS A 3 -15.01 16.86 0.71
C CYS A 3 -16.54 16.97 0.80
N ARG A 4 -17.11 18.08 0.30
CA ARG A 4 -18.57 18.32 0.30
C ARG A 4 -19.32 17.39 -0.66
N LEU A 5 -18.64 16.85 -1.67
CA LEU A 5 -19.19 15.91 -2.64
C LEU A 5 -18.99 14.43 -2.25
N GLY A 6 -18.64 14.15 -0.99
CA GLY A 6 -18.39 12.79 -0.53
C GLY A 6 -17.12 12.16 -1.09
N ARG A 7 -16.19 12.97 -1.62
CA ARG A 7 -14.84 12.54 -2.03
C ARG A 7 -13.73 13.21 -1.20
N PRO A 8 -13.77 13.11 0.14
CA PRO A 8 -12.84 13.79 1.03
C PRO A 8 -11.37 13.37 0.85
N SER A 9 -11.12 12.14 0.36
CA SER A 9 -9.77 11.65 0.03
C SER A 9 -9.08 12.46 -1.07
N LEU A 10 -9.84 13.17 -1.90
CA LEU A 10 -9.33 14.06 -2.94
C LEU A 10 -9.43 15.54 -2.54
N CYS A 11 -9.33 15.85 -1.24
CA CYS A 11 -9.43 17.22 -0.75
C CYS A 11 -8.48 18.16 -1.49
N SER A 12 -9.03 19.14 -2.22
CA SER A 12 -8.27 20.21 -2.87
C SER A 12 -7.92 21.36 -1.91
N GLY A 13 -8.43 21.30 -0.67
CA GLY A 13 -8.06 22.25 0.36
C GLY A 13 -6.60 22.05 0.69
N ARG A 14 -5.80 23.12 0.62
CA ARG A 14 -4.35 23.12 0.87
C ARG A 14 -3.97 22.74 2.30
N THR A 15 -4.82 22.09 3.10
CA THR A 15 -4.54 21.70 4.49
C THR A 15 -3.50 20.59 4.59
N ALA A 16 -3.36 19.73 3.58
CA ALA A 16 -2.31 18.71 3.53
C ALA A 16 -0.95 19.25 3.03
N SER A 17 -0.90 20.49 2.56
CA SER A 17 0.29 21.13 2.00
C SER A 17 0.35 22.61 2.36
N LEU A 18 -0.12 22.96 3.57
CA LEU A 18 0.16 24.30 4.09
C LEU A 18 1.69 24.43 4.14
N PRO A 19 2.26 25.56 3.69
CA PRO A 19 3.69 25.76 3.83
C PRO A 19 4.02 25.66 5.32
N VAL A 20 4.64 24.55 5.70
CA VAL A 20 5.38 24.48 6.95
C VAL A 20 6.34 25.67 6.91
N LYS A 21 6.47 26.41 8.01
CA LYS A 21 7.45 27.50 8.10
C LYS A 21 8.79 27.02 7.53
N LYS A 22 9.50 27.90 6.82
CA LYS A 22 10.80 27.60 6.20
C LYS A 22 11.70 26.89 7.22
N VAL A 23 11.96 25.61 7.03
CA VAL A 23 12.90 24.85 7.86
C VAL A 23 14.29 25.16 7.33
N LEU A 24 15.21 25.50 8.22
CA LEU A 24 16.59 25.86 7.90
C LEU A 24 17.54 24.83 8.53
N ASP A 25 18.67 24.59 7.88
CA ASP A 25 19.79 23.90 8.53
C ASP A 25 20.55 24.83 9.50
N ALA A 26 21.57 24.29 10.17
CA ALA A 26 22.39 25.04 11.11
C ALA A 26 23.15 26.23 10.48
N ALA A 27 23.32 26.23 9.14
CA ALA A 27 23.93 27.31 8.39
C ALA A 27 22.89 28.33 7.86
N GLY A 28 21.61 28.18 8.20
CA GLY A 28 20.52 29.06 7.75
C GLY A 28 20.04 28.79 6.33
N LYS A 29 20.45 27.68 5.69
CA LYS A 29 20.00 27.31 4.35
C LYS A 29 18.67 26.55 4.42
N PRO A 30 17.70 26.85 3.53
CA PRO A 30 16.44 26.12 3.50
C PRO A 30 16.59 24.62 3.23
N ILE A 31 15.84 23.84 4.01
CA ILE A 31 15.63 22.40 3.84
C ILE A 31 14.22 22.18 3.26
N ASN A 32 14.14 21.37 2.20
CA ASN A 32 12.85 20.94 1.66
C ASN A 32 12.26 19.81 2.51
N ILE A 33 10.98 19.91 2.85
CA ILE A 33 10.28 18.89 3.64
C ILE A 33 9.57 17.92 2.71
N MET A 34 10.06 16.68 2.68
CA MET A 34 9.47 15.62 1.87
C MET A 34 8.01 15.39 2.28
N THR A 35 7.09 15.49 1.31
CA THR A 35 5.64 15.27 1.48
C THR A 35 4.96 16.11 2.58
N GLY A 36 5.61 17.19 3.03
CA GLY A 36 5.09 18.04 4.11
C GLY A 36 5.16 17.42 5.52
N VAL A 37 5.88 16.31 5.70
CA VAL A 37 6.07 15.66 7.01
C VAL A 37 7.54 15.52 7.40
N GLY A 38 8.39 14.98 6.51
CA GLY A 38 9.83 14.87 6.75
C GLY A 38 10.22 14.04 7.99
N CYS A 39 9.67 12.82 8.14
CA CYS A 39 9.74 12.03 9.38
C CYS A 39 11.13 11.47 9.76
N MET A 40 12.19 11.70 8.99
CA MET A 40 13.57 11.31 9.35
C MET A 40 14.22 12.39 10.23
N ALA A 41 13.55 12.76 11.31
CA ALA A 41 13.95 13.78 12.26
C ALA A 41 13.31 13.50 13.62
N GLU A 42 13.96 13.90 14.71
CA GLU A 42 13.44 13.73 16.08
C GLU A 42 12.19 14.59 16.33
N TYR A 43 12.10 15.75 15.66
CA TYR A 43 10.97 16.66 15.73
C TYR A 43 10.55 17.12 14.34
N VAL A 44 9.24 17.23 14.12
CA VAL A 44 8.66 17.71 12.85
C VAL A 44 7.59 18.77 13.11
N ILE A 45 7.44 19.68 12.16
CA ILE A 45 6.33 20.64 12.14
C ILE A 45 5.40 20.24 11.01
N VAL A 46 4.14 19.94 11.36
CA VAL A 46 3.13 19.47 10.42
C VAL A 46 1.85 20.26 10.58
N SER A 47 1.04 20.27 9.52
CA SER A 47 -0.32 20.80 9.59
C SER A 47 -1.17 19.94 10.53
N GLU A 48 -1.99 20.58 11.37
CA GLU A 48 -2.93 19.89 12.26
C GLU A 48 -3.83 18.92 11.51
N GLY A 49 -4.29 19.30 10.31
CA GLY A 49 -5.14 18.45 9.46
C GLY A 49 -4.45 17.19 8.92
N SER A 50 -3.14 17.08 9.06
CA SER A 50 -2.34 15.89 8.71
C SER A 50 -2.04 15.00 9.91
N VAL A 51 -2.53 15.34 11.11
CA VAL A 51 -2.31 14.58 12.35
C VAL A 51 -3.56 13.79 12.70
N VAL A 52 -3.40 12.48 12.87
CA VAL A 52 -4.45 11.63 13.44
C VAL A 52 -4.01 11.16 14.82
N LYS A 53 -4.79 11.51 15.85
CA LYS A 53 -4.54 11.08 17.22
C LYS A 53 -4.85 9.59 17.37
N VAL A 54 -3.92 8.84 17.95
CA VAL A 54 -4.06 7.41 18.25
C VAL A 54 -4.02 7.16 19.77
N GLY A 55 -4.50 5.99 20.19
CA GLY A 55 -4.44 5.57 21.60
C GLY A 55 -3.00 5.39 22.08
N LYS A 56 -2.76 5.63 23.37
CA LYS A 56 -1.43 5.43 24.00
C LYS A 56 -1.04 3.95 24.11
N ASP A 57 -2.02 3.06 23.98
CA ASP A 57 -1.87 1.62 24.03
C ASP A 57 -1.45 1.00 22.67
N VAL A 58 -1.28 1.83 21.63
CA VAL A 58 -0.85 1.38 20.31
C VAL A 58 0.68 1.46 20.19
N PRO A 59 1.39 0.37 19.87
CA PRO A 59 2.84 0.41 19.66
C PRO A 59 3.17 1.27 18.44
N LEU A 60 3.81 2.42 18.67
CA LEU A 60 4.07 3.43 17.63
C LEU A 60 4.95 2.89 16.50
N GLN A 61 5.83 1.95 16.80
CA GLN A 61 6.75 1.33 15.83
C GLN A 61 6.01 0.44 14.80
N LYS A 62 4.78 0.04 15.11
CA LYS A 62 3.89 -0.68 14.19
C LYS A 62 2.88 0.28 13.57
N CYS A 63 2.34 1.18 14.39
CA CYS A 63 1.37 2.20 13.96
C CYS A 63 1.92 3.14 12.88
N CYS A 64 3.23 3.41 12.87
CA CYS A 64 3.83 4.29 11.86
C CYS A 64 3.59 3.80 10.43
N LEU A 65 3.45 2.49 10.22
CA LEU A 65 3.17 1.88 8.91
C LEU A 65 1.76 2.23 8.38
N VAL A 66 0.82 2.50 9.29
CA VAL A 66 -0.57 2.85 8.99
C VAL A 66 -0.65 4.16 8.21
N SER A 67 0.26 5.10 8.46
CA SER A 67 0.23 6.44 7.85
C SER A 67 0.40 6.49 6.32
N CYS A 68 0.89 5.41 5.69
CA CYS A 68 1.13 5.36 4.26
C CYS A 68 0.76 4.00 3.67
N GLY A 69 1.73 3.10 3.48
CA GLY A 69 1.56 1.91 2.65
C GLY A 69 0.44 0.96 3.09
N VAL A 70 0.18 0.86 4.40
CA VAL A 70 -0.93 0.05 4.93
C VAL A 70 -2.26 0.66 4.54
N THR A 71 -2.48 1.95 4.78
CA THR A 71 -3.70 2.66 4.37
C THR A 71 -3.91 2.61 2.86
N THR A 72 -2.83 2.80 2.10
CA THR A 72 -2.86 2.76 0.64
C THR A 72 -3.32 1.40 0.12
N GLY A 73 -2.70 0.31 0.57
CA GLY A 73 -3.01 -1.04 0.09
C GLY A 73 -4.40 -1.51 0.54
N THR A 74 -4.65 -1.48 1.86
CA THR A 74 -5.95 -1.91 2.41
C THR A 74 -7.10 -1.08 1.83
N GLY A 75 -6.91 0.23 1.71
CA GLY A 75 -7.93 1.11 1.16
C GLY A 75 -8.15 0.95 -0.34
N ALA A 76 -7.12 0.58 -1.12
CA ALA A 76 -7.30 0.25 -2.53
C ALA A 76 -8.30 -0.90 -2.69
N ALA A 77 -8.18 -1.96 -1.89
CA ALA A 77 -9.11 -3.08 -1.91
C ALA A 77 -10.49 -2.72 -1.30
N MET A 78 -10.50 -2.21 -0.07
CA MET A 78 -11.73 -2.03 0.71
C MET A 78 -12.57 -0.82 0.27
N ASN A 79 -11.92 0.30 -0.08
CA ASN A 79 -12.63 1.56 -0.35
C ASN A 79 -12.75 1.86 -1.84
N ARG A 80 -11.66 1.67 -2.61
CA ARG A 80 -11.66 2.00 -4.04
C ARG A 80 -12.33 0.91 -4.88
N ALA A 81 -11.81 -0.31 -4.79
CA ALA A 81 -12.32 -1.47 -5.52
C ALA A 81 -13.63 -1.97 -4.89
N LYS A 82 -13.77 -1.84 -3.57
CA LYS A 82 -14.86 -2.43 -2.79
C LYS A 82 -14.98 -3.92 -3.09
N VAL A 83 -13.86 -4.62 -2.90
CA VAL A 83 -13.76 -6.07 -3.09
C VAL A 83 -14.92 -6.74 -2.36
N THR A 84 -15.61 -7.64 -3.06
CA THR A 84 -16.79 -8.34 -2.55
C THR A 84 -16.42 -9.73 -2.05
N PRO A 85 -17.15 -10.27 -1.06
CA PRO A 85 -16.96 -11.64 -0.62
C PRO A 85 -17.09 -12.63 -1.78
N GLY A 86 -16.18 -13.60 -1.85
CA GLY A 86 -16.17 -14.61 -2.92
C GLY A 86 -15.39 -14.19 -4.18
N ALA A 87 -14.98 -12.92 -4.31
CA ALA A 87 -14.29 -12.42 -5.49
C ALA A 87 -12.89 -13.02 -5.69
N SER A 88 -12.42 -12.92 -6.93
CA SER A 88 -11.06 -13.20 -7.37
C SER A 88 -10.27 -11.90 -7.56
N CYS A 89 -9.03 -11.86 -7.07
CA CYS A 89 -8.17 -10.68 -7.10
C CYS A 89 -6.79 -11.02 -7.66
N CYS A 90 -6.27 -10.19 -8.56
CA CYS A 90 -4.87 -10.21 -9.01
C CYS A 90 -4.15 -8.98 -8.46
N ILE A 91 -3.01 -9.18 -7.78
CA ILE A 91 -2.16 -8.10 -7.26
C ILE A 91 -0.79 -8.21 -7.92
N VAL A 92 -0.44 -7.21 -8.74
CA VAL A 92 0.85 -7.14 -9.43
C VAL A 92 1.80 -6.24 -8.63
N GLY A 93 2.72 -6.88 -7.91
CA GLY A 93 3.68 -6.31 -6.97
C GLY A 93 3.39 -6.70 -5.52
N CYS A 94 4.38 -7.25 -4.83
CA CYS A 94 4.29 -7.75 -3.46
C CYS A 94 5.22 -6.99 -2.49
N GLY A 95 5.49 -5.71 -2.78
CA GLY A 95 6.07 -4.77 -1.82
C GLY A 95 5.08 -4.42 -0.70
N GLY A 96 5.47 -3.58 0.27
CA GLY A 96 4.60 -3.35 1.43
C GLY A 96 3.28 -2.61 1.15
N VAL A 97 3.05 -2.02 -0.05
CA VAL A 97 1.68 -1.62 -0.46
C VAL A 97 0.91 -2.85 -0.92
N GLY A 98 1.49 -3.65 -1.82
CA GLY A 98 0.89 -4.87 -2.35
C GLY A 98 0.52 -5.90 -1.28
N LEU A 99 1.39 -6.12 -0.28
CA LEU A 99 1.07 -6.98 0.86
C LEU A 99 -0.17 -6.48 1.61
N ASN A 100 -0.34 -5.17 1.75
CA ASN A 100 -1.53 -4.60 2.39
C ASN A 100 -2.76 -4.58 1.48
N THR A 101 -2.58 -4.55 0.16
CA THR A 101 -3.66 -4.81 -0.80
C THR A 101 -4.15 -6.25 -0.67
N ILE A 102 -3.24 -7.22 -0.58
CA ILE A 102 -3.55 -8.64 -0.32
C ILE A 102 -4.33 -8.79 0.99
N GLN A 103 -3.86 -8.16 2.08
CA GLN A 103 -4.61 -8.16 3.35
C GLN A 103 -6.00 -7.53 3.18
N GLY A 104 -6.11 -6.40 2.49
CA GLY A 104 -7.39 -5.75 2.21
C GLY A 104 -8.36 -6.65 1.45
N CYS A 105 -7.89 -7.40 0.45
CA CYS A 105 -8.70 -8.39 -0.27
C CYS A 105 -9.14 -9.53 0.66
N ARG A 106 -8.24 -10.07 1.48
CA ARG A 106 -8.54 -11.12 2.47
C ARG A 106 -9.60 -10.66 3.47
N ILE A 107 -9.42 -9.47 4.04
CA ILE A 107 -10.33 -8.86 5.02
C ILE A 107 -11.71 -8.60 4.40
N SER A 108 -11.76 -8.29 3.09
CA SER A 108 -13.00 -8.11 2.34
C SER A 108 -13.68 -9.42 1.93
N GLY A 109 -13.07 -10.58 2.24
CA GLY A 109 -13.63 -11.90 1.96
C GLY A 109 -13.38 -12.43 0.55
N ALA A 110 -12.37 -11.93 -0.18
CA ALA A 110 -11.99 -12.49 -1.47
C ALA A 110 -11.66 -14.00 -1.33
N ARG A 111 -12.24 -14.82 -2.21
CA ARG A 111 -12.01 -16.27 -2.23
C ARG A 111 -10.65 -16.62 -2.82
N GLN A 112 -10.24 -15.89 -3.85
CA GLN A 112 -9.01 -16.17 -4.59
C GLN A 112 -8.18 -14.90 -4.70
N ILE A 113 -6.96 -14.95 -4.18
CA ILE A 113 -6.02 -13.84 -4.18
C ILE A 113 -4.73 -14.34 -4.84
N ILE A 114 -4.43 -13.83 -6.02
CA ILE A 114 -3.29 -14.19 -6.87
C ILE A 114 -2.26 -13.06 -6.77
N ALA A 115 -1.12 -13.37 -6.16
CA ALA A 115 -0.03 -12.42 -5.99
C ALA A 115 1.03 -12.63 -7.08
N VAL A 116 1.45 -11.56 -7.73
CA VAL A 116 2.48 -11.57 -8.78
C VAL A 116 3.66 -10.73 -8.33
N ASP A 117 4.87 -11.28 -8.40
CA ASP A 117 6.12 -10.59 -8.13
C ASP A 117 7.27 -11.31 -8.87
N THR A 118 8.48 -10.75 -8.82
CA THR A 118 9.68 -11.37 -9.39
C THR A 118 10.58 -12.00 -8.33
N LEU A 119 10.39 -11.65 -7.05
CA LEU A 119 11.21 -12.13 -5.94
C LEU A 119 10.49 -13.25 -5.17
N PRO A 120 11.05 -14.47 -5.11
CA PRO A 120 10.45 -15.58 -4.37
C PRO A 120 10.16 -15.26 -2.90
N SER A 121 11.03 -14.51 -2.23
CA SER A 121 10.84 -14.08 -0.84
C SER A 121 9.63 -13.16 -0.66
N LYS A 122 9.29 -12.33 -1.65
CA LYS A 122 8.07 -11.50 -1.63
C LYS A 122 6.82 -12.34 -1.83
N LEU A 123 6.89 -13.38 -2.66
CA LEU A 123 5.78 -14.32 -2.88
C LEU A 123 5.52 -15.20 -1.65
N GLU A 124 6.57 -15.60 -0.93
CA GLU A 124 6.44 -16.27 0.36
C GLU A 124 5.74 -15.36 1.38
N ALA A 125 6.18 -14.11 1.50
CA ALA A 125 5.50 -13.12 2.32
C ALA A 125 4.04 -12.95 1.88
N ALA A 126 3.77 -12.81 0.58
CA ALA A 126 2.42 -12.66 0.05
C ALA A 126 1.47 -13.77 0.53
N ARG A 127 1.91 -15.03 0.55
CA ARG A 127 1.13 -16.16 1.11
C ARG A 127 0.79 -15.94 2.58
N ARG A 128 1.78 -15.56 3.40
CA ARG A 128 1.58 -15.26 4.83
C ARG A 128 0.54 -14.14 5.05
N PHE A 129 0.50 -13.15 4.16
CA PHE A 129 -0.44 -12.03 4.23
C PHE A 129 -1.82 -12.33 3.65
N GLY A 130 -2.04 -13.50 3.05
CA GLY A 130 -3.35 -13.94 2.58
C GLY A 130 -3.45 -14.31 1.09
N ALA A 131 -2.35 -14.25 0.33
CA ALA A 131 -2.37 -14.72 -1.05
C ALA A 131 -2.62 -16.22 -1.09
N THR A 132 -3.63 -16.63 -1.84
CA THR A 132 -3.98 -18.05 -2.06
C THR A 132 -3.12 -18.69 -3.14
N HIS A 133 -2.66 -17.90 -4.10
CA HIS A 133 -1.83 -18.33 -5.22
C HIS A 133 -0.74 -17.29 -5.46
N THR A 134 0.37 -17.72 -6.05
CA THR A 134 1.47 -16.84 -6.41
C THR A 134 1.97 -17.15 -7.81
N ILE A 135 2.38 -16.12 -8.55
CA ILE A 135 3.06 -16.26 -9.85
C ILE A 135 4.41 -15.55 -9.73
N ASN A 136 5.49 -16.28 -9.99
CA ASN A 136 6.77 -15.66 -10.22
C ASN A 136 6.85 -15.20 -11.69
N ALA A 137 6.83 -13.88 -11.90
CA ALA A 137 6.83 -13.28 -13.23
C ALA A 137 8.12 -13.59 -14.02
N THR A 138 9.21 -14.02 -13.37
CA THR A 138 10.44 -14.42 -14.08
C THR A 138 10.42 -15.87 -14.57
N GLU A 139 9.47 -16.67 -14.12
CA GLU A 139 9.38 -18.11 -14.42
C GLU A 139 8.29 -18.42 -15.46
N VAL A 140 7.54 -17.41 -15.90
CA VAL A 140 6.41 -17.57 -16.82
C VAL A 140 6.58 -16.62 -18.01
N GLN A 141 6.09 -17.04 -19.18
CA GLN A 141 6.15 -16.21 -20.38
C GLN A 141 5.08 -15.11 -20.40
N ASP A 142 3.89 -15.41 -19.87
CA ASP A 142 2.75 -14.50 -19.86
C ASP A 142 1.99 -14.58 -18.53
N VAL A 143 2.15 -13.56 -17.71
CA VAL A 143 1.46 -13.42 -16.42
C VAL A 143 -0.05 -13.42 -16.59
N VAL A 144 -0.58 -12.77 -17.65
CA VAL A 144 -2.03 -12.66 -17.88
C VAL A 144 -2.64 -14.04 -18.14
N GLN A 145 -1.95 -14.87 -18.94
CA GLN A 145 -2.39 -16.24 -19.21
C GLN A 145 -2.36 -17.12 -17.96
N GLU A 146 -1.33 -17.00 -17.13
CA GLU A 146 -1.28 -17.76 -15.87
C GLU A 146 -2.37 -17.31 -14.88
N VAL A 147 -2.68 -16.01 -14.80
CA VAL A 147 -3.84 -15.53 -14.03
C VAL A 147 -5.14 -16.12 -14.57
N ARG A 148 -5.33 -16.14 -15.90
CA ARG A 148 -6.51 -16.75 -16.53
C ARG A 148 -6.61 -18.24 -16.20
N LYS A 149 -5.51 -18.99 -16.30
CA LYS A 149 -5.47 -20.41 -15.96
C LYS A 149 -5.89 -20.68 -14.52
N LEU A 150 -5.40 -19.88 -13.56
CA LEU A 150 -5.78 -20.00 -12.15
C LEU A 150 -7.25 -19.64 -11.88
N THR A 151 -7.86 -18.84 -12.76
CA THR A 151 -9.27 -18.39 -12.66
C THR A 151 -10.20 -19.17 -13.61
N GLY A 152 -9.79 -20.34 -14.11
CA GLY A 152 -10.63 -21.16 -14.99
C GLY A 152 -10.87 -20.56 -16.38
N GLY A 153 -10.01 -19.63 -16.82
CA GLY A 153 -10.04 -18.95 -18.12
C GLY A 153 -10.68 -17.57 -18.09
N GLU A 154 -11.46 -17.25 -17.06
CA GLU A 154 -12.29 -16.05 -17.03
C GLU A 154 -11.47 -14.77 -16.81
N GLY A 155 -10.44 -14.83 -15.96
CA GLY A 155 -9.76 -13.67 -15.42
C GLY A 155 -10.31 -13.27 -14.04
N THR A 156 -9.75 -12.21 -13.47
CA THR A 156 -10.08 -11.76 -12.09
C THR A 156 -11.15 -10.68 -12.05
N ASP A 157 -11.96 -10.67 -10.98
CA ASP A 157 -12.95 -9.62 -10.71
C ASP A 157 -12.26 -8.27 -10.45
N TYR A 158 -11.14 -8.31 -9.72
CA TYR A 158 -10.36 -7.13 -9.37
C TYR A 158 -8.87 -7.31 -9.68
N GLY A 159 -8.29 -6.34 -10.37
CA GLY A 159 -6.86 -6.25 -10.62
C GLY A 159 -6.26 -5.05 -9.88
N PHE A 160 -5.10 -5.22 -9.27
CA PHE A 160 -4.38 -4.15 -8.58
C PHE A 160 -2.96 -4.05 -9.11
N GLU A 161 -2.61 -2.87 -9.60
CA GLU A 161 -1.24 -2.52 -9.97
C GLU A 161 -0.64 -1.70 -8.84
N VAL A 162 0.44 -2.19 -8.22
CA VAL A 162 1.03 -1.60 -7.00
C VAL A 162 2.55 -1.41 -7.13
N ILE A 163 3.07 -1.29 -8.35
CA ILE A 163 4.50 -1.06 -8.64
C ILE A 163 4.70 0.36 -9.19
N GLY A 164 3.87 0.77 -10.16
CA GLY A 164 3.96 2.06 -10.84
C GLY A 164 4.58 1.96 -12.23
N LEU A 165 4.37 0.85 -12.95
CA LEU A 165 4.85 0.68 -14.33
C LEU A 165 3.67 0.48 -15.31
N PRO A 166 3.72 1.07 -16.52
CA PRO A 166 2.68 0.87 -17.53
C PRO A 166 2.46 -0.59 -17.92
N GLU A 167 3.53 -1.38 -17.99
CA GLU A 167 3.48 -2.78 -18.40
C GLU A 167 2.70 -3.63 -17.38
N THR A 168 2.97 -3.42 -16.08
CA THR A 168 2.28 -4.11 -14.98
C THR A 168 0.84 -3.61 -14.83
N ALA A 169 0.59 -2.33 -15.14
CA ALA A 169 -0.76 -1.79 -15.22
C ALA A 169 -1.59 -2.46 -16.32
N LYS A 170 -0.98 -2.66 -17.49
CA LYS A 170 -1.60 -3.36 -18.60
C LYS A 170 -1.88 -4.82 -18.23
N GLN A 171 -0.93 -5.51 -17.58
CA GLN A 171 -1.13 -6.88 -17.09
C GLN A 171 -2.32 -6.98 -16.11
N ALA A 172 -2.40 -6.07 -15.12
CA ALA A 172 -3.50 -6.07 -14.16
C ALA A 172 -4.87 -5.85 -14.84
N TYR A 173 -4.94 -5.01 -15.88
CA TYR A 173 -6.16 -4.76 -16.66
C TYR A 173 -6.51 -5.92 -17.62
N ASP A 174 -5.53 -6.50 -18.29
CA ASP A 174 -5.73 -7.59 -19.25
C ASP A 174 -6.10 -8.91 -18.56
N ALA A 175 -5.66 -9.09 -17.31
CA ALA A 175 -6.01 -10.22 -16.45
C ALA A 175 -7.45 -10.17 -15.93
N LEU A 176 -8.21 -9.10 -16.19
CA LEU A 176 -9.61 -8.99 -15.78
C LEU A 176 -10.53 -9.88 -16.63
N ARG A 177 -11.58 -10.39 -15.98
CA ARG A 177 -12.79 -10.86 -16.67
C ARG A 177 -13.64 -9.69 -17.21
N PRO A 178 -14.59 -9.93 -18.12
CA PRO A 178 -15.63 -8.95 -18.42
C PRO A 178 -16.33 -8.45 -17.15
N GLY A 179 -16.57 -7.14 -17.08
CA GLY A 179 -17.09 -6.43 -15.90
C GLY A 179 -16.08 -6.20 -14.76
N GLY A 180 -14.85 -6.70 -14.88
CA GLY A 180 -13.82 -6.55 -13.86
C GLY A 180 -13.30 -5.13 -13.70
N THR A 181 -12.66 -4.84 -12.57
CA THR A 181 -12.09 -3.53 -12.24
C THR A 181 -10.60 -3.59 -11.95
N ALA A 182 -9.80 -2.86 -12.71
CA ALA A 182 -8.39 -2.62 -12.41
C ALA A 182 -8.21 -1.30 -11.64
N VAL A 183 -7.42 -1.35 -10.58
CA VAL A 183 -7.07 -0.21 -9.74
C VAL A 183 -5.56 0.03 -9.81
N LEU A 184 -5.17 1.19 -10.34
CA LEU A 184 -3.82 1.70 -10.31
C LEU A 184 -3.54 2.34 -8.96
N VAL A 185 -2.54 1.81 -8.26
CA VAL A 185 -2.10 2.26 -6.94
C VAL A 185 -0.64 2.68 -6.98
N GLY A 186 0.17 2.02 -7.80
CA GLY A 186 1.55 2.41 -8.07
C GLY A 186 1.65 3.80 -8.70
N VAL A 187 2.71 4.54 -8.35
CA VAL A 187 2.94 5.89 -8.87
C VAL A 187 3.84 5.78 -10.10
N THR A 188 3.29 6.03 -11.28
CA THR A 188 4.04 6.06 -12.55
C THR A 188 4.80 7.37 -12.72
N LYS A 189 5.74 7.41 -13.68
CA LYS A 189 6.43 8.66 -14.02
C LYS A 189 5.45 9.61 -14.74
N PRO A 190 5.62 10.94 -14.63
CA PRO A 190 4.67 11.91 -15.19
C PRO A 190 4.40 11.81 -16.70
N LYS A 191 5.32 11.24 -17.47
CA LYS A 191 5.23 11.11 -18.94
C LYS A 191 4.79 9.71 -19.40
N ASP A 192 4.63 8.78 -18.47
CA ASP A 192 4.24 7.42 -18.82
C ASP A 192 2.80 7.40 -19.35
N THR A 193 2.53 6.52 -20.31
CA THR A 193 1.20 6.33 -20.89
C THR A 193 0.81 4.87 -20.87
N LEU A 194 -0.48 4.59 -20.71
CA LEU A 194 -1.04 3.25 -20.69
C LEU A 194 -2.02 3.09 -21.86
N PRO A 195 -1.66 2.35 -22.93
CA PRO A 195 -2.56 2.14 -24.06
C PRO A 195 -3.71 1.19 -23.69
N ILE A 196 -4.94 1.66 -23.83
CA ILE A 196 -6.17 0.86 -23.66
C ILE A 196 -6.91 0.81 -25.00
N ARG A 197 -7.36 -0.38 -25.40
CA ARG A 197 -8.13 -0.58 -26.63
C ARG A 197 -9.60 -0.20 -26.38
N PRO A 198 -10.15 0.87 -27.01
CA PRO A 198 -11.48 1.35 -26.69
C PRO A 198 -12.59 0.33 -27.00
N LEU A 199 -12.47 -0.39 -28.12
CA LEU A 199 -13.46 -1.41 -28.48
C LEU A 199 -13.49 -2.58 -27.47
N GLU A 200 -12.33 -2.99 -26.95
CA GLU A 200 -12.25 -4.04 -25.92
C GLU A 200 -12.86 -3.56 -24.60
N MET A 201 -12.53 -2.35 -24.16
CA MET A 201 -13.10 -1.76 -22.95
C MET A 201 -14.62 -1.64 -23.04
N LEU A 202 -15.12 -1.18 -24.20
CA LEU A 202 -16.55 -1.06 -24.47
C LEU A 202 -17.25 -2.43 -24.45
N SER A 203 -16.71 -3.42 -25.18
CA SER A 203 -17.38 -4.73 -25.33
C SER A 203 -17.30 -5.63 -24.10
N THR A 204 -16.32 -5.41 -23.22
CA THR A 204 -16.14 -6.20 -21.98
C THR A 204 -16.58 -5.47 -20.73
N GLU A 205 -17.00 -4.21 -20.84
CA GLU A 205 -17.40 -3.34 -19.72
C GLU A 205 -16.37 -3.29 -18.57
N LYS A 206 -15.08 -3.49 -18.88
CA LYS A 206 -14.01 -3.41 -17.90
C LYS A 206 -13.85 -1.97 -17.41
N THR A 207 -13.55 -1.82 -16.12
CA THR A 207 -13.24 -0.54 -15.51
C THR A 207 -11.75 -0.42 -15.24
N LEU A 208 -11.14 0.71 -15.64
CA LEU A 208 -9.80 1.12 -15.20
C LEU A 208 -9.91 2.37 -14.32
N THR A 209 -9.30 2.34 -13.15
CA THR A 209 -9.32 3.49 -12.24
C THR A 209 -8.07 3.60 -11.37
N GLY A 210 -7.96 4.66 -10.57
CA GLY A 210 -6.85 4.86 -9.64
C GLY A 210 -7.29 4.96 -8.18
N SER A 211 -6.35 4.73 -7.26
CA SER A 211 -6.51 4.93 -5.82
C SER A 211 -5.33 5.70 -5.24
N PHE A 212 -5.57 6.92 -4.77
CA PHE A 212 -4.57 7.71 -4.05
C PHE A 212 -4.80 7.58 -2.54
N MET A 213 -3.77 7.22 -1.78
CA MET A 213 -3.86 6.98 -0.32
C MET A 213 -5.02 6.05 0.07
N GLY A 214 -5.29 5.03 -0.75
CA GLY A 214 -6.34 4.05 -0.47
C GLY A 214 -7.76 4.62 -0.57
N SER A 215 -7.93 5.80 -1.19
CA SER A 215 -9.21 6.46 -1.44
C SER A 215 -10.09 6.73 -0.22
N GLY A 216 -9.54 6.72 1.00
CA GLY A 216 -10.30 6.99 2.21
C GLY A 216 -9.82 8.21 2.99
N VAL A 217 -10.47 8.41 4.14
CA VAL A 217 -10.24 9.55 5.01
C VAL A 217 -9.31 9.12 6.13
N PRO A 218 -8.12 9.73 6.32
CA PRO A 218 -7.18 9.33 7.36
C PRO A 218 -7.81 9.25 8.76
N ALA A 219 -8.63 10.26 9.12
CA ALA A 219 -9.31 10.31 10.42
C ALA A 219 -10.30 9.15 10.65
N VAL A 220 -10.74 8.46 9.59
CA VAL A 220 -11.64 7.29 9.68
C VAL A 220 -10.84 5.98 9.50
N GLN A 221 -9.92 5.95 8.54
CA GLN A 221 -9.17 4.76 8.18
C GLN A 221 -8.14 4.39 9.25
N VAL A 222 -7.42 5.35 9.81
CA VAL A 222 -6.35 5.06 10.78
C VAL A 222 -6.93 4.38 12.03
N PRO A 223 -8.01 4.87 12.67
CA PRO A 223 -8.64 4.15 13.78
C PRO A 223 -9.10 2.74 13.41
N LEU A 224 -9.79 2.58 12.27
CA LEU A 224 -10.25 1.27 11.79
C LEU A 224 -9.09 0.28 11.62
N LEU A 225 -7.99 0.71 11.02
CA LEU A 225 -6.82 -0.14 10.78
C LEU A 225 -6.10 -0.51 12.09
N ILE A 226 -6.10 0.40 13.07
CA ILE A 226 -5.59 0.11 14.42
C ILE A 226 -6.47 -0.93 15.10
N ASP A 227 -7.80 -0.82 15.01
CA ASP A 227 -8.71 -1.80 15.60
C ASP A 227 -8.57 -3.18 14.95
N LEU A 228 -8.42 -3.21 13.61
CA LEU A 228 -8.13 -4.45 12.87
C LEU A 228 -6.79 -5.06 13.29
N TYR A 229 -5.77 -4.24 13.55
CA TYR A 229 -4.50 -4.73 14.08
C TYR A 229 -4.64 -5.29 15.50
N LYS A 230 -5.31 -4.58 16.40
CA LYS A 230 -5.57 -5.04 17.77
C LYS A 230 -6.33 -6.36 17.82
N SER A 231 -7.26 -6.58 16.89
CA SER A 231 -8.00 -7.85 16.77
C SER A 231 -7.18 -9.01 16.18
N GLY A 232 -5.97 -8.74 15.68
CA GLY A 232 -5.14 -9.71 14.94
C GLY A 232 -5.56 -9.93 13.48
N THR A 233 -6.61 -9.25 13.01
CA THR A 233 -7.11 -9.36 11.63
C THR A 233 -6.15 -8.74 10.61
N LEU A 234 -5.52 -7.62 10.98
CA LEU A 234 -4.49 -6.94 10.19
C LEU A 234 -3.11 -7.22 10.78
N LEU A 235 -2.22 -7.74 9.95
CA LEU A 235 -0.84 -8.06 10.30
C LEU A 235 0.05 -6.84 10.09
N LEU A 236 0.56 -6.26 11.18
CA LEU A 236 1.55 -5.17 11.14
C LEU A 236 2.91 -5.61 11.68
N ASP A 237 2.95 -6.60 12.58
CA ASP A 237 4.20 -7.03 13.20
C ASP A 237 5.12 -7.66 12.15
N GLU A 238 4.51 -8.47 11.29
CA GLU A 238 5.10 -9.22 10.19
C GLU A 238 5.57 -8.35 9.04
N LEU A 239 5.06 -7.12 8.93
CA LEU A 239 5.49 -6.17 7.89
C LEU A 239 6.87 -5.59 8.21
N VAL A 240 7.24 -5.51 9.49
CA VAL A 240 8.52 -4.96 9.90
C VAL A 240 9.60 -6.02 9.71
N SER A 241 10.41 -5.86 8.67
CA SER A 241 11.53 -6.75 8.39
C SER A 241 12.78 -6.38 9.18
N ARG A 242 12.98 -5.09 9.46
CA ARG A 242 14.17 -4.59 10.17
C ARG A 242 13.89 -3.28 10.88
N TYR A 243 14.55 -3.13 12.03
CA TYR A 243 14.64 -1.88 12.76
C TYR A 243 16.00 -1.23 12.53
N TYR A 244 16.01 0.10 12.47
CA TYR A 244 17.20 0.93 12.27
C TYR A 244 17.19 2.08 13.27
N HIS A 245 18.35 2.59 13.63
CA HIS A 245 18.43 3.89 14.29
C HIS A 245 18.46 5.01 13.25
N LEU A 246 18.22 6.25 13.67
CA LEU A 246 18.25 7.41 12.77
C LEU A 246 19.62 7.59 12.10
N GLN A 247 20.72 7.33 12.81
CA GLN A 247 22.06 7.38 12.22
C GLN A 247 22.28 6.38 11.08
N ASP A 248 21.49 5.29 11.04
CA ASP A 248 21.57 4.23 10.04
C ASP A 248 20.60 4.45 8.87
N ALA A 249 20.05 5.66 8.72
CA ALA A 249 19.05 5.95 7.69
C ALA A 249 19.53 5.59 6.27
N GLN A 250 20.82 5.75 5.96
CA GLN A 250 21.37 5.36 4.68
C GLN A 250 21.26 3.84 4.45
N ALA A 251 21.64 3.02 5.44
CA ALA A 251 21.50 1.57 5.35
C ALA A 251 20.03 1.13 5.18
N ALA A 252 19.09 1.83 5.82
CA ALA A 252 17.66 1.59 5.64
C ALA A 252 17.20 1.86 4.19
N ILE A 253 17.76 2.89 3.55
CA ILE A 253 17.49 3.21 2.13
C ILE A 253 18.11 2.15 1.22
N ASP A 254 19.35 1.72 1.49
CA ASP A 254 20.04 0.71 0.67
C ASP A 254 19.32 -0.65 0.73
N ASP A 255 18.84 -1.06 1.91
CA ASP A 255 18.02 -2.27 2.07
C ASP A 255 16.64 -2.16 1.40
N LEU A 256 16.08 -0.95 1.32
CA LEU A 256 14.85 -0.71 0.54
C LEU A 256 15.11 -0.90 -0.96
N LEU A 257 16.20 -0.31 -1.48
CA LEU A 257 16.55 -0.36 -2.90
C LEU A 257 16.94 -1.77 -3.37
N SER A 258 17.61 -2.55 -2.51
CA SER A 258 17.98 -3.94 -2.81
C SER A 258 16.82 -4.94 -2.68
N GLY A 259 15.66 -4.50 -2.18
CA GLY A 259 14.49 -5.37 -2.00
C GLY A 259 14.57 -6.29 -0.78
N ASN A 260 15.57 -6.13 0.09
CA ASN A 260 15.74 -6.93 1.32
C ASN A 260 14.60 -6.70 2.33
N ASN A 261 13.92 -5.56 2.25
CA ASN A 261 12.90 -5.17 3.22
C ASN A 261 11.45 -5.35 2.75
N LEU A 262 10.56 -5.69 3.67
CA LEU A 262 9.12 -5.42 3.53
C LEU A 262 8.83 -3.99 3.99
N ARG A 263 9.18 -3.69 5.25
CA ARG A 263 9.26 -2.35 5.84
C ARG A 263 10.43 -2.28 6.81
N GLY A 264 11.31 -1.31 6.58
CA GLY A 264 12.27 -0.84 7.58
C GLY A 264 11.61 0.21 8.48
N VAL A 265 11.83 0.10 9.80
CA VAL A 265 11.35 1.09 10.77
C VAL A 265 12.54 1.76 11.43
N ILE A 266 12.63 3.09 11.29
CA ILE A 266 13.61 3.91 12.00
C ILE A 266 13.04 4.25 13.38
N VAL A 267 13.80 3.99 14.43
CA VAL A 267 13.47 4.35 15.82
C VAL A 267 14.37 5.49 16.29
N MET A 268 13.78 6.42 17.03
CA MET A 268 14.49 7.61 17.54
C MET A 268 15.13 7.38 18.91
N HIS A 269 14.64 6.39 19.68
CA HIS A 269 15.13 6.04 21.01
C HIS A 269 15.32 4.52 21.13
N ASP A 270 16.11 4.09 22.12
CA ASP A 270 16.72 2.75 22.20
C ASP A 270 15.78 1.56 21.97
N LEU A 271 16.27 0.63 21.15
CA LEU A 271 15.62 -0.64 20.78
C LEU A 271 15.36 -1.55 21.99
N GLU A 272 16.12 -1.41 23.07
CA GLU A 272 15.98 -2.23 24.29
C GLU A 272 14.61 -2.03 24.97
N SER A 273 14.02 -0.83 24.85
CA SER A 273 12.67 -0.55 25.34
C SER A 273 11.57 -1.32 24.58
N LEU A 274 11.85 -1.82 23.37
CA LEU A 274 10.88 -2.54 22.53
C LEU A 274 10.70 -4.00 22.96
N ALA A 275 11.75 -4.63 23.50
CA ALA A 275 11.70 -6.01 23.96
C ALA A 275 10.78 -6.19 25.19
N SER A 276 10.59 -5.13 25.99
CA SER A 276 9.74 -5.14 27.18
C SER A 276 8.23 -5.10 26.90
N ASN A 277 7.82 -4.83 25.65
CA ASN A 277 6.40 -4.69 25.25
C ASN A 277 5.94 -5.80 24.28
N ALA A 278 6.68 -6.91 24.16
CA ALA A 278 6.18 -8.07 23.44
C ALA A 278 4.95 -8.63 24.21
N PRO A 279 3.74 -8.68 23.62
CA PRO A 279 2.63 -9.33 24.29
C PRO A 279 2.98 -10.81 24.46
N SER A 280 2.96 -11.29 25.71
CA SER A 280 2.98 -12.72 26.01
C SER A 280 1.76 -13.36 25.37
N ARG A 281 1.91 -13.88 24.15
CA ARG A 281 0.85 -14.66 23.52
C ARG A 281 0.87 -16.06 24.14
N LEU A 282 -0.19 -16.35 24.90
CA LEU A 282 -0.67 -17.72 25.16
C LEU A 282 -1.27 -18.30 23.87
#